data_AF-E3L4N0-F1
#
_entry.id   AF-E3L4N0-F1
#
_cell.length_a   1.000
_cell.length_b   1.000
_cell.length_c   1.000
_cell.angle_alpha   90.00
_cell.angle_beta   90.00
_cell.angle_gamma   90.00
#
_symmetry.space_group_name_H-M   'P 1'
#
loop_
_entity.id
_entity.type
_entity.pdbx_description
1 polymer ?
#
loop_
_entity_poly.entity_id
_entity_poly.type
_entity_poly.pdbx_seq_one_letter_code
_entity_poly.pdbx_strand_id
1 'polypeptide(L)'
;MPIEEFIGQYEEAGEYVGASSQDLAHQVISFIRGPDLQDEVEEMFGFENCNWETLKKELMGRFAIKLTLEESAREELVDLVSYVANMGGISTPDHFKPFRSQFEQIAHYLIINGYNSVNGQTKGKLDNKKEEQKNR
;
A
#
# COMPACT_ATOMS: atom_id res chain seq x y z
N MET A 1 5.70 -10.73 -4.83
CA MET A 1 4.87 -10.16 -5.90
C MET A 1 3.78 -9.34 -5.21
N PRO A 2 3.59 -8.05 -5.56
CA PRO A 2 2.46 -7.25 -5.09
C PRO A 2 1.12 -7.90 -5.46
N ILE A 3 0.08 -7.67 -4.66
CA ILE A 3 -1.24 -8.30 -4.90
C ILE A 3 -1.86 -7.83 -6.22
N GLU A 4 -1.57 -6.60 -6.65
CA GLU A 4 -2.07 -5.99 -7.88
C GLU A 4 -1.51 -6.71 -9.10
N GLU A 5 -0.19 -6.97 -9.10
CA GLU A 5 0.47 -7.74 -10.16
C GLU A 5 -0.04 -9.18 -10.19
N PHE A 6 -0.23 -9.79 -9.01
CA PHE A 6 -0.77 -11.14 -8.89
C PHE A 6 -2.18 -11.24 -9.50
N ILE A 7 -3.09 -10.34 -9.10
CA ILE A 7 -4.47 -10.32 -9.60
C ILE A 7 -4.50 -10.13 -11.10
N GLY A 8 -3.68 -9.20 -11.64
CA GLY A 8 -3.60 -8.96 -13.08
C GLY A 8 -3.17 -10.20 -13.87
N GLN A 9 -2.09 -10.87 -13.43
CA GLN A 9 -1.60 -12.11 -14.08
C GLN A 9 -2.60 -13.26 -13.96
N TYR A 10 -3.32 -13.33 -12.83
CA TYR A 10 -4.31 -14.38 -12.58
C TYR A 10 -5.55 -14.21 -13.47
N GLU A 11 -6.03 -12.98 -13.65
CA GLU A 11 -7.14 -12.67 -14.56
C GLU A 11 -6.77 -12.94 -16.02
N GLU A 12 -5.56 -12.56 -16.45
CA GLU A 12 -5.06 -12.83 -17.80
C GLU A 12 -4.96 -14.33 -18.09
N ALA A 13 -4.43 -15.12 -17.15
CA ALA A 13 -4.39 -16.57 -17.26
C ALA A 13 -5.79 -17.19 -17.31
N GLY A 14 -6.72 -16.65 -16.51
CA GLY A 14 -8.13 -17.03 -16.52
C GLY A 14 -8.81 -16.77 -17.86
N GLU A 15 -8.59 -15.59 -18.43
CA GLU A 15 -9.12 -15.22 -19.75
C GLU A 15 -8.61 -16.16 -20.84
N TYR A 16 -7.31 -16.48 -20.82
CA TYR A 16 -6.71 -17.41 -21.78
C TYR A 16 -7.36 -18.81 -21.75
N VAL A 17 -7.76 -19.29 -20.57
CA VAL A 17 -8.43 -20.59 -20.42
C VAL A 17 -9.96 -20.51 -20.47
N GLY A 18 -10.53 -19.31 -20.63
CA GLY A 18 -11.98 -19.08 -20.63
C GLY A 18 -12.64 -19.31 -19.27
N ALA A 19 -11.90 -19.09 -18.17
CA ALA A 19 -12.41 -19.21 -16.80
C ALA A 19 -13.50 -18.17 -16.53
N SER A 20 -14.57 -18.61 -15.86
CA SER A 20 -15.58 -17.69 -15.36
C SER A 20 -15.14 -17.00 -14.06
N SER A 21 -15.87 -15.95 -13.66
CA SER A 21 -15.70 -15.31 -12.35
C SER A 21 -15.81 -16.31 -11.19
N GLN A 22 -16.66 -17.32 -11.30
CA GLN A 22 -16.78 -18.37 -10.28
C GLN A 22 -15.54 -19.27 -10.23
N ASP A 23 -15.03 -19.65 -11.40
CA ASP A 23 -13.82 -20.48 -11.51
C ASP A 23 -12.60 -19.75 -10.92
N LEU A 24 -12.48 -18.45 -11.20
CA LEU A 24 -11.41 -17.61 -10.66
C LEU A 24 -11.47 -17.54 -9.14
N ALA A 25 -12.64 -17.24 -8.57
CA ALA A 25 -12.84 -17.15 -7.13
C ALA A 25 -12.54 -18.47 -6.42
N HIS A 26 -12.93 -19.60 -7.00
CA HIS A 26 -12.71 -20.91 -6.40
C HIS A 26 -11.24 -21.34 -6.46
N GLN A 27 -10.56 -21.09 -7.58
CA GLN A 27 -9.19 -21.58 -7.78
C GLN A 27 -8.09 -20.74 -7.13
N VAL A 28 -8.37 -19.47 -6.77
CA VAL A 28 -7.32 -18.52 -6.34
C VAL A 28 -6.53 -19.02 -5.15
N ILE A 29 -7.18 -19.74 -4.22
CA ILE A 29 -6.56 -20.23 -3.00
C ILE A 29 -5.44 -21.25 -3.25
N SER A 30 -5.52 -21.98 -4.38
CA SER A 30 -4.49 -22.95 -4.78
C SER A 30 -3.16 -22.27 -5.15
N PHE A 31 -3.20 -20.97 -5.47
CA PHE A 31 -2.04 -20.17 -5.84
C PHE A 31 -1.46 -19.38 -4.65
N ILE A 32 -2.22 -19.27 -3.55
CA ILE A 32 -1.78 -18.60 -2.32
C ILE A 32 -0.97 -19.59 -1.49
N ARG A 33 0.22 -19.17 -1.05
CA ARG A 33 1.11 -20.01 -0.24
C ARG A 33 1.11 -19.56 1.20
N GLY A 34 0.89 -20.52 2.10
CA GLY A 34 0.91 -20.31 3.55
C GLY A 34 -0.49 -20.54 4.13
N PRO A 35 -0.62 -21.41 5.14
CA PRO A 35 -1.93 -21.74 5.71
C PRO A 35 -2.64 -20.51 6.27
N ASP A 36 -1.92 -19.62 6.97
CA ASP A 36 -2.49 -18.41 7.55
C ASP A 36 -3.14 -17.50 6.50
N LEU A 37 -2.50 -17.34 5.33
CA LEU A 37 -3.04 -16.52 4.23
C LEU A 37 -4.21 -17.21 3.52
N GLN A 38 -4.20 -18.54 3.45
CA GLN A 38 -5.30 -19.31 2.88
C GLN A 38 -6.53 -19.17 3.78
N ASP A 39 -6.40 -19.38 5.08
CA ASP A 39 -7.47 -19.23 6.07
C ASP A 39 -8.11 -17.83 5.98
N GLU A 40 -7.30 -16.78 5.90
CA GLU A 40 -7.81 -15.41 5.74
C GLU A 40 -8.65 -15.22 4.46
N VAL A 41 -8.30 -15.90 3.37
CA VAL A 41 -8.98 -15.80 2.08
C VAL A 41 -10.26 -16.64 2.07
N GLU A 42 -10.28 -17.79 2.74
CA GLU A 42 -11.50 -18.59 2.90
C GLU A 42 -12.58 -17.85 3.69
N GLU A 43 -12.17 -17.00 4.64
CA GLU A 43 -13.07 -16.15 5.42
C GLU A 43 -13.61 -14.93 4.64
N MET A 44 -13.17 -14.68 3.41
CA MET A 44 -13.64 -13.54 2.60
C MET A 44 -15.01 -13.81 1.97
N PHE A 45 -15.87 -12.80 1.95
CA PHE A 45 -17.24 -12.95 1.45
C PHE A 45 -17.29 -13.25 -0.06
N GLY A 46 -16.35 -12.70 -0.83
CA GLY A 46 -16.21 -12.99 -2.25
C GLY A 46 -15.80 -14.44 -2.54
N PHE A 47 -15.06 -15.08 -1.64
CA PHE A 47 -14.70 -16.49 -1.78
C PHE A 47 -15.91 -17.38 -1.49
N GLU A 48 -16.59 -17.15 -0.37
CA GLU A 48 -17.81 -17.89 0.02
C GLU A 48 -18.89 -17.87 -1.07
N ASN A 49 -19.09 -16.71 -1.70
CA ASN A 49 -20.11 -16.53 -2.75
C ASN A 49 -19.61 -16.84 -4.17
N CYS A 50 -18.37 -17.32 -4.32
CA CYS A 50 -17.73 -17.55 -5.62
C CYS A 50 -17.81 -16.33 -6.55
N ASN A 51 -17.63 -15.12 -6.00
CA ASN A 51 -17.71 -13.86 -6.72
C ASN A 51 -16.34 -13.19 -6.76
N TRP A 52 -15.67 -13.35 -7.90
CA TRP A 52 -14.32 -12.82 -8.09
C TRP A 52 -14.23 -11.30 -7.95
N GLU A 53 -15.23 -10.55 -8.43
CA GLU A 53 -15.23 -9.08 -8.34
C GLU A 53 -15.28 -8.57 -6.90
N THR A 54 -16.01 -9.29 -6.03
CA THR A 54 -16.04 -9.00 -4.60
C THR A 54 -14.73 -9.43 -3.95
N LEU A 55 -14.25 -10.64 -4.25
CA LEU A 55 -13.03 -11.19 -3.66
C LEU A 55 -11.81 -10.33 -4.01
N LYS A 56 -11.69 -9.85 -5.25
CA LYS A 56 -10.65 -8.94 -5.71
C LYS A 56 -10.57 -7.68 -4.85
N LYS A 57 -11.70 -7.08 -4.49
CA LYS A 57 -11.73 -5.89 -3.62
C LYS A 57 -11.28 -6.19 -2.20
N GLU A 58 -11.62 -7.36 -1.68
CA GLU A 58 -11.20 -7.82 -0.35
C GLU A 58 -9.70 -8.14 -0.31
N LEU A 59 -9.19 -8.85 -1.33
CA LEU A 59 -7.76 -9.12 -1.53
C LEU A 59 -6.95 -7.83 -1.62
N MET A 60 -7.38 -6.88 -2.45
CA MET A 60 -6.78 -5.54 -2.50
C MET A 60 -6.95 -4.80 -1.16
N GLY A 61 -8.07 -4.94 -0.48
CA GLY A 61 -8.34 -4.25 0.77
C GLY A 61 -7.43 -4.69 1.92
N ARG A 62 -7.11 -5.99 2.00
CA ARG A 62 -6.28 -6.61 3.05
C ARG A 62 -4.80 -6.69 2.68
N PHE A 63 -4.49 -7.12 1.45
CA PHE A 63 -3.12 -7.47 1.05
C PHE A 63 -2.45 -6.45 0.14
N ALA A 64 -3.19 -5.44 -0.37
CA ALA A 64 -2.51 -4.37 -1.08
C ALA A 64 -1.62 -3.63 -0.11
N ILE A 65 -0.40 -3.37 -0.56
CA ILE A 65 0.48 -2.43 0.08
C ILE A 65 -0.18 -1.06 -0.10
N LYS A 66 -0.95 -0.63 0.90
CA LYS A 66 -1.46 0.75 0.97
C LYS A 66 -0.31 1.65 1.40
N LEU A 67 0.75 1.74 0.60
CA LEU A 67 1.61 2.91 0.68
C LEU A 67 0.73 4.05 0.20
N THR A 68 0.30 4.88 1.14
CA THR A 68 -0.21 6.20 0.79
C THR A 68 0.82 6.90 -0.08
N LEU A 69 0.38 7.82 -0.93
CA LEU A 69 1.28 8.66 -1.73
C LEU A 69 2.35 9.35 -0.85
N GLU A 70 1.99 9.62 0.41
CA GLU A 70 2.91 10.08 1.45
C GLU A 70 3.99 9.05 1.79
N GLU A 71 3.61 7.82 2.13
CA GLU A 71 4.57 6.77 2.49
C GLU A 71 5.48 6.41 1.33
N SER A 72 4.94 6.31 0.12
CA SER A 72 5.71 6.09 -1.11
C SER A 72 6.74 7.20 -1.34
N ALA A 73 6.33 8.48 -1.24
CA ALA A 73 7.26 9.60 -1.41
C ALA A 73 8.30 9.70 -0.28
N ARG A 74 7.98 9.26 0.94
CA ARG A 74 8.96 9.15 2.03
C ARG A 74 9.96 8.03 1.79
N GLU A 75 9.51 6.87 1.30
CA GLU A 75 10.39 5.76 0.90
C GLU A 75 11.31 6.17 -0.26
N GLU A 76 10.78 6.87 -1.28
CA GLU A 76 11.60 7.40 -2.38
C GLU A 76 12.73 8.33 -1.89
N LEU A 77 12.49 9.15 -0.85
CA LEU A 77 13.55 9.95 -0.23
C LEU A 77 14.59 9.09 0.48
N VAL A 78 14.15 8.07 1.21
CA VAL A 78 15.05 7.14 1.93
C VAL A 78 15.90 6.35 0.94
N ASP A 79 15.30 5.87 -0.14
CA ASP A 79 15.97 5.12 -1.20
C ASP A 79 16.97 5.98 -1.95
N LEU A 80 16.60 7.23 -2.29
CA LEU A 80 17.50 8.18 -2.95
C LEU A 80 18.75 8.45 -2.11
N VAL A 81 18.57 8.68 -0.80
CA VAL A 81 19.69 8.92 0.12
C VAL A 81 20.54 7.65 0.30
N SER A 82 19.90 6.50 0.46
CA SER A 82 20.58 5.21 0.65
C SER A 82 21.38 4.81 -0.59
N TYR A 83 20.82 5.00 -1.78
CA TYR A 83 21.51 4.77 -3.05
C TYR A 83 22.80 5.59 -3.15
N VAL A 84 22.71 6.89 -2.87
CA VAL A 84 23.87 7.80 -2.89
C VAL A 84 24.90 7.43 -1.82
N ALA A 85 24.46 7.09 -0.61
CA ALA A 85 25.34 6.66 0.47
C ALA A 85 26.09 5.36 0.10
N ASN A 86 25.39 4.38 -0.48
CA ASN A 86 25.97 3.11 -0.93
C ASN A 86 26.98 3.29 -2.08
N MET A 87 26.82 4.32 -2.91
CA MET A 87 27.75 4.69 -3.98
C MET A 87 28.99 5.46 -3.47
N GLY A 88 29.16 5.61 -2.15
CA GLY A 88 30.28 6.34 -1.54
C GLY A 88 30.02 7.83 -1.32
N GLY A 89 28.77 8.27 -1.44
CA GLY A 89 28.36 9.66 -1.25
C GLY A 89 28.56 10.53 -2.49
N ILE A 90 28.23 11.81 -2.35
CA ILE A 90 28.36 12.81 -3.43
C ILE A 90 29.73 13.48 -3.31
N SER A 91 30.58 13.23 -4.30
CA SER A 91 31.95 13.79 -4.35
C SER A 91 32.16 14.80 -5.47
N THR A 92 31.20 14.94 -6.40
CA THR A 92 31.32 15.84 -7.56
C THR A 92 30.08 16.72 -7.74
N PRO A 93 30.24 17.95 -8.27
CA PRO A 93 29.12 18.83 -8.64
C PRO A 93 28.16 18.19 -9.66
N ASP A 94 28.69 17.35 -10.54
CA ASP A 94 27.93 16.68 -11.58
C ASP A 94 26.98 15.61 -11.02
N HIS A 95 27.33 14.98 -9.89
CA HIS A 95 26.43 14.11 -9.14
C HIS A 95 25.52 14.88 -8.16
N PHE A 96 25.98 16.03 -7.66
CA PHE A 96 25.21 16.84 -6.71
C PHE A 96 23.95 17.47 -7.34
N LYS A 97 24.07 18.03 -8.54
CA LYS A 97 22.95 18.67 -9.25
C LYS A 97 21.74 17.74 -9.47
N PRO A 98 21.90 16.53 -10.06
CA PRO A 98 20.78 15.62 -10.28
C PRO A 98 20.19 15.12 -8.97
N PHE A 99 21.03 14.79 -7.97
CA PHE A 99 20.56 14.42 -6.63
C PHE A 99 19.70 15.52 -6.01
N ARG A 100 20.20 16.76 -6.00
CA ARG A 100 19.47 17.91 -5.44
C ARG A 100 18.13 18.11 -6.13
N SER A 101 18.09 18.03 -7.46
CA SER A 101 16.85 18.19 -8.23
C SER A 101 15.81 17.11 -7.87
N GLN A 102 16.23 15.85 -7.77
CA GLN A 102 15.33 14.75 -7.41
C GLN A 102 14.85 14.88 -5.96
N PHE A 103 15.76 15.21 -5.05
CA PHE A 103 15.43 15.45 -3.64
C PHE A 103 14.43 16.60 -3.48
N GLU A 104 14.66 17.73 -4.16
CA GLU A 104 13.77 18.89 -4.12
C GLU A 104 12.39 18.55 -4.71
N GLN A 105 12.31 17.74 -5.78
CA GLN A 105 11.04 17.34 -6.38
C GLN A 105 10.19 16.49 -5.42
N ILE A 106 10.79 15.48 -4.79
CA ILE A 106 10.07 14.60 -3.86
C ILE A 106 9.71 15.36 -2.57
N ALA A 107 10.64 16.17 -2.04
CA ALA A 107 10.37 17.00 -0.87
C ALA A 107 9.27 18.03 -1.14
N HIS A 108 9.27 18.67 -2.31
CA HIS A 108 8.24 19.64 -2.69
C HIS A 108 6.86 18.99 -2.82
N TYR A 109 6.80 17.76 -3.32
CA TYR A 109 5.57 16.97 -3.34
C TYR A 109 5.02 16.72 -1.93
N LEU A 110 5.88 16.31 -0.98
CA LEU A 110 5.48 16.13 0.42
C LEU A 110 5.01 17.46 1.04
N ILE A 111 5.68 18.57 0.71
CA ILE A 111 5.38 19.89 1.26
C ILE A 111 4.05 20.44 0.76
N ILE A 112 3.81 20.42 -0.55
CA ILE A 112 2.58 20.96 -1.14
C ILE A 112 1.35 20.18 -0.67
N ASN A 113 1.47 18.86 -0.53
CA ASN A 113 0.36 18.01 -0.15
C ASN A 113 0.16 17.90 1.37
N GLY A 114 0.93 18.65 2.17
CA GLY A 114 0.74 18.74 3.62
C GLY A 114 1.30 17.54 4.41
N TYR A 115 2.11 16.69 3.77
CA TYR A 115 2.70 15.49 4.37
C TYR A 115 3.94 15.77 5.25
N ASN A 116 4.23 17.05 5.53
CA ASN A 116 5.36 17.49 6.36
C ASN A 116 5.21 17.23 7.86
N SER A 117 4.05 16.76 8.31
CA SER A 117 3.77 16.64 9.74
C SER A 117 4.26 15.30 10.26
N VAL A 118 5.38 15.33 11.00
CA VAL A 118 5.68 14.30 12.00
C VAL A 118 4.63 14.46 13.12
N ASN A 119 3.80 13.42 13.30
CA ASN A 119 2.83 13.20 14.39
C ASN A 119 1.36 13.54 14.12
N GLY A 120 0.67 12.62 13.43
CA GLY A 120 -0.77 12.40 13.56
C GLY A 120 -1.17 11.56 14.79
N GLN A 121 -0.56 11.79 15.96
CA GLN A 121 -1.13 11.39 17.24
C GLN A 121 -1.33 12.65 18.11
N THR A 122 -2.50 13.29 17.94
CA THR A 122 -3.31 13.98 18.97
C THR A 122 -4.23 14.98 18.30
N LYS A 123 -5.37 14.52 17.76
CA LYS A 123 -6.56 15.35 17.55
C LYS A 123 -7.79 14.44 17.43
N GLY A 124 -8.06 13.75 18.54
CA GLY A 124 -9.20 12.84 18.65
C GLY A 124 -9.52 12.48 20.11
N LYS A 125 -9.19 13.37 21.06
CA LYS A 125 -9.67 13.31 22.46
C LYS A 125 -9.73 14.73 23.03
N LEU A 126 -10.48 15.62 22.38
CA LEU A 126 -10.82 16.91 22.96
C LEU A 126 -12.30 17.25 22.71
N ASP A 127 -13.21 16.29 22.89
CA ASP A 127 -14.65 16.62 22.94
C ASP A 127 -15.46 15.83 23.99
N ASN A 128 -14.92 14.80 24.69
CA ASN A 128 -15.71 14.01 25.65
C ASN A 128 -15.32 14.16 27.13
N LYS A 129 -14.75 15.30 27.55
CA LYS A 129 -14.45 15.53 29.00
C LYS A 129 -15.01 16.80 29.62
N LYS A 130 -15.83 17.58 28.89
CA LYS A 130 -16.49 18.77 29.46
C LYS A 130 -17.93 18.56 29.93
N GLU A 131 -18.53 17.39 29.72
CA GLU A 131 -19.94 17.18 30.07
C GLU A 131 -20.17 16.40 31.39
N GLU A 132 -19.16 15.71 31.93
CA GLU A 132 -19.31 14.94 33.19
C GLU A 132 -18.99 15.71 34.49
N GLN A 133 -18.55 16.97 34.42
CA GLN A 133 -18.33 17.81 35.62
C GLN A 133 -19.42 18.86 35.88
N LYS A 134 -20.51 18.86 35.11
CA LYS A 134 -21.64 19.78 35.35
C LYS A 134 -22.87 19.13 36.00
N ASN A 135 -22.82 17.83 36.32
CA ASN A 135 -23.96 17.08 36.86
C ASN A 135 -23.67 16.30 38.17
N ARG A 136 -22.75 16.79 39.01
CA ARG A 136 -22.64 16.36 40.41
C ARG A 136 -22.61 17.56 41.35
#